data_AF-V5BN01-F1
#
_entry.id   AF-V5BN01-F1
#
_cell.length_a   1.000
_cell.length_b   1.000
_cell.length_c   1.000
_cell.angle_alpha   90.00
_cell.angle_beta   90.00
_cell.angle_gamma   90.00
#
_symmetry.space_group_name_H-M   'P 1'
#
loop_
_entity.id
_entity.type
_entity.pdbx_description
1 polymer ?
#
loop_
_entity_poly.entity_id
_entity_poly.type
_entity_poly.pdbx_seq_one_letter_code
_entity_poly.pdbx_strand_id
1 'polypeptide(L)'
;MNTLSQLHEDIETRVKAIRDSQSDWLCRQGCDGCCRRLAEVPKITAEEWDLLQEGLAALPSEQLREVSKEIAALAGKVSRPIVCPMLDRANGACLVYVQRPVACRTFGFYVQRDLGLYCKDIESRVTDGALAEVVWGNHDIIDSRLRDLGETNDLPEWFARWKGAIE
;
A
#
# COMPACT_ATOMS: atom_id res chain seq x y z
N MET A 1 16.87 13.69 10.47
CA MET A 1 16.58 12.28 10.19
C MET A 1 15.16 12.24 9.67
N ASN A 2 14.96 11.84 8.40
CA ASN A 2 13.62 11.56 7.90
C ASN A 2 13.21 10.22 8.49
N THR A 3 12.09 10.18 9.22
CA THR A 3 11.53 8.95 9.79
C THR A 3 10.36 8.48 8.93
N LEU A 4 10.03 7.18 8.99
CA LEU A 4 8.81 6.66 8.35
C LEU A 4 7.54 7.39 8.82
N SER A 5 7.45 7.76 10.10
CA SER A 5 6.30 8.50 10.65
C SER A 5 6.12 9.86 9.98
N GLN A 6 7.19 10.64 9.82
CA GLN A 6 7.13 11.92 9.11
C GLN A 6 6.74 11.74 7.64
N LEU A 7 7.26 10.70 6.98
CA LEU A 7 6.87 10.37 5.61
C LEU A 7 5.37 10.07 5.51
N HIS A 8 4.82 9.30 6.46
CA HIS A 8 3.39 9.05 6.55
C HIS A 8 2.57 10.32 6.77
N GLU A 9 2.99 11.20 7.67
CA GLU A 9 2.31 12.48 7.93
C GLU A 9 2.25 13.38 6.69
N ASP A 10 3.36 13.48 5.95
CA ASP A 10 3.42 14.25 4.71
C ASP A 10 2.50 13.64 3.64
N ILE A 11 2.48 12.31 3.54
CA ILE A 11 1.59 11.61 2.62
C ILE A 11 0.13 11.86 2.98
N GLU A 12 -0.26 11.68 4.24
CA GLU A 12 -1.63 11.89 4.69
C GLU A 12 -2.06 13.36 4.51
N THR A 13 -1.15 14.32 4.68
CA THR A 13 -1.42 15.74 4.38
C THR A 13 -1.77 15.94 2.91
N ARG A 14 -0.98 15.36 1.98
CA ARG A 14 -1.27 15.41 0.53
C ARG A 14 -2.58 14.71 0.19
N VAL A 15 -2.80 13.51 0.74
CA VAL A 15 -4.02 12.72 0.55
C VAL A 15 -5.25 13.50 1.01
N LYS A 16 -5.17 14.14 2.18
CA LYS A 16 -6.25 14.96 2.72
C LYS A 16 -6.54 16.14 1.80
N ALA A 17 -5.52 16.87 1.35
CA ALA A 17 -5.71 18.01 0.45
C ALA A 17 -6.44 17.62 -0.86
N ILE A 18 -6.12 16.45 -1.43
CA ILE A 18 -6.80 15.93 -2.63
C ILE A 18 -8.26 15.56 -2.32
N ARG A 19 -8.53 14.87 -1.20
CA ARG A 19 -9.89 14.48 -0.82
C ARG A 19 -10.77 15.69 -0.46
N ASP A 20 -10.19 16.71 0.15
CA ASP A 20 -10.90 17.95 0.48
C ASP A 20 -11.25 18.74 -0.78
N SER A 21 -10.42 18.68 -1.84
CA SER A 21 -10.67 19.36 -3.10
C SER A 21 -11.55 18.56 -4.08
N GLN A 22 -11.65 17.23 -3.88
CA GLN A 22 -12.42 16.31 -4.71
C GLN A 22 -13.32 15.42 -3.86
N SER A 23 -14.57 15.84 -3.66
CA SER A 23 -15.53 15.17 -2.76
C SER A 23 -15.91 13.75 -3.19
N ASP A 24 -15.77 13.42 -4.46
CA ASP A 24 -16.06 12.10 -5.04
C ASP A 24 -14.80 11.23 -5.22
N TRP A 25 -13.71 11.52 -4.49
CA TRP A 25 -12.49 10.70 -4.57
C TRP A 25 -12.74 9.24 -4.19
N LEU A 26 -12.31 8.34 -5.07
CA LEU A 26 -12.61 6.90 -4.97
C LEU A 26 -11.78 6.21 -3.88
N CYS A 27 -10.49 6.54 -3.79
CA CYS A 27 -9.56 5.80 -2.95
C CYS A 27 -9.76 6.13 -1.45
N ARG A 28 -10.30 5.16 -0.70
CA ARG A 28 -10.51 5.18 0.76
C ARG A 28 -10.65 3.76 1.30
N GLN A 29 -10.66 3.58 2.62
CA GLN A 29 -10.99 2.28 3.22
C GLN A 29 -12.34 1.79 2.67
N GLY A 30 -12.42 0.53 2.25
CA GLY A 30 -13.59 -0.02 1.55
C GLY A 30 -13.52 0.04 0.03
N CYS A 31 -12.56 0.78 -0.56
CA CYS A 31 -12.26 0.72 -1.98
C CYS A 31 -11.22 -0.39 -2.24
N ASP A 32 -11.68 -1.62 -2.49
CA ASP A 32 -10.82 -2.81 -2.61
C ASP A 32 -10.44 -3.20 -4.05
N GLY A 33 -10.84 -2.41 -5.04
CA GLY A 33 -10.62 -2.72 -6.45
C GLY A 33 -9.15 -2.97 -6.79
N CYS A 34 -8.24 -2.16 -6.24
CA CYS A 34 -6.80 -2.35 -6.38
C CYS A 34 -6.28 -3.53 -5.56
N CYS A 35 -6.78 -3.73 -4.34
CA CYS A 35 -6.39 -4.85 -3.47
C CYS A 35 -6.72 -6.22 -4.09
N ARG A 36 -7.77 -6.31 -4.92
CA ARG A 36 -8.14 -7.54 -5.64
C ARG A 36 -7.28 -7.80 -6.88
N ARG A 37 -6.52 -6.80 -7.35
CA ARG A 37 -5.82 -6.84 -8.64
C ARG A 37 -4.46 -6.14 -8.60
N LEU A 38 -3.65 -6.44 -7.59
CA LEU A 38 -2.30 -5.89 -7.51
C LEU A 38 -1.46 -6.35 -8.71
N ALA A 39 -0.75 -5.41 -9.33
CA ALA A 39 0.20 -5.71 -10.40
C ALA A 39 1.44 -6.43 -9.83
N GLU A 40 1.87 -6.05 -8.63
CA GLU A 40 3.00 -6.63 -7.92
C GLU A 40 2.81 -6.52 -6.41
N VAL A 41 3.56 -7.34 -5.68
CA VAL A 41 3.68 -7.20 -4.23
C VAL A 41 4.60 -6.01 -3.96
N PRO A 42 4.21 -5.06 -3.09
CA PRO A 42 5.08 -3.93 -2.81
C PRO A 42 6.34 -4.40 -2.09
N LYS A 43 7.48 -3.84 -2.52
CA LYS A 43 8.71 -3.86 -1.74
C LYS A 43 8.58 -2.89 -0.57
N ILE A 44 8.97 -3.32 0.61
CA ILE A 44 8.85 -2.52 1.83
C ILE A 44 10.16 -2.48 2.57
N THR A 45 10.42 -1.35 3.23
CA THR A 45 11.57 -1.13 4.11
C THR A 45 11.44 -1.93 5.41
N ALA A 46 12.53 -2.04 6.17
CA ALA A 46 12.49 -2.65 7.50
C ALA A 46 11.53 -1.90 8.45
N GLU A 47 11.55 -0.56 8.45
CA GLU A 47 10.64 0.24 9.29
C GLU A 47 9.17 0.03 8.92
N GLU A 48 8.85 -0.09 7.62
CA GLU A 48 7.49 -0.41 7.18
C GLU A 48 7.08 -1.83 7.58
N TRP A 49 8.02 -2.77 7.55
CA TRP A 49 7.78 -4.13 8.00
C TRP A 49 7.50 -4.20 9.50
N ASP A 50 8.28 -3.50 10.34
CA ASP A 50 8.05 -3.43 11.79
C ASP A 50 6.64 -2.90 12.10
N LEU A 51 6.22 -1.84 11.41
CA LEU A 51 4.86 -1.31 11.55
C LEU A 51 3.80 -2.33 11.10
N LEU A 52 4.05 -3.04 9.99
CA LEU A 52 3.13 -4.05 9.50
C LEU A 52 3.01 -5.24 10.47
N GLN A 53 4.10 -5.62 11.17
CA GLN A 53 4.07 -6.65 12.21
C GLN A 53 3.12 -6.28 13.35
N GLU A 54 3.07 -5.01 13.77
CA GLU A 54 2.10 -4.55 14.78
C GLU A 54 0.65 -4.81 14.34
N GLY A 55 0.35 -4.49 13.07
CA GLY A 55 -0.96 -4.74 12.48
C GLY A 55 -1.30 -6.23 12.42
N LEU A 56 -0.33 -7.07 12.02
CA LEU A 56 -0.49 -8.52 11.96
C LEU A 56 -0.67 -9.14 13.35
N ALA A 57 0.08 -8.70 14.34
CA ALA A 57 0.00 -9.18 15.72
C ALA A 57 -1.34 -8.83 16.40
N ALA A 58 -2.00 -7.77 15.96
CA ALA A 58 -3.32 -7.37 16.45
C ALA A 58 -4.48 -8.18 15.83
N LEU A 59 -4.24 -8.99 14.79
CA LEU A 59 -5.29 -9.76 14.14
C LEU A 59 -5.75 -10.95 15.02
N PRO A 60 -7.04 -11.31 14.96
CA PRO A 60 -7.51 -12.61 15.43
C PRO A 60 -6.66 -13.74 14.85
N SER A 61 -6.35 -14.74 15.67
CA SER A 61 -5.43 -15.84 15.29
C SER A 61 -5.84 -16.58 14.02
N GLU A 62 -7.13 -16.72 13.76
CA GLU A 62 -7.65 -17.32 12.52
C GLU A 62 -7.37 -16.44 11.29
N GLN A 63 -7.57 -15.12 11.41
CA GLN A 63 -7.24 -14.19 10.32
C GLN A 63 -5.73 -14.15 10.08
N LEU A 64 -4.93 -14.11 11.14
CA LEU A 64 -3.47 -14.14 11.03
C LEU A 64 -3.02 -15.43 10.33
N ARG A 65 -3.62 -16.59 10.64
CA ARG A 65 -3.29 -17.87 10.01
C ARG A 65 -3.56 -17.86 8.50
N GLU A 66 -4.70 -17.33 8.07
CA GLU A 66 -5.03 -17.22 6.64
C GLU A 66 -4.14 -16.19 5.92
N VAL A 67 -3.93 -15.01 6.52
CA VAL A 67 -3.00 -13.99 5.98
C VAL A 67 -1.60 -14.58 5.82
N SER A 68 -1.10 -15.29 6.83
CA SER A 68 0.22 -15.94 6.81
C SER A 68 0.35 -16.93 5.66
N LYS A 69 -0.69 -17.75 5.45
CA LYS A 69 -0.74 -18.72 4.36
C LYS A 69 -0.78 -18.02 3.00
N GLU A 70 -1.55 -16.96 2.85
CA GLU A 70 -1.61 -16.18 1.62
C GLU A 70 -0.28 -15.50 1.29
N ILE A 71 0.40 -14.87 2.29
CA ILE A 71 1.72 -14.27 2.11
C ILE A 71 2.76 -15.33 1.70
N ALA A 72 2.81 -16.46 2.39
CA ALA A 72 3.73 -17.55 2.03
C ALA A 72 3.47 -18.06 0.60
N ALA A 73 2.21 -18.12 0.18
CA ALA A 73 1.83 -18.51 -1.17
C ALA A 73 2.18 -17.47 -2.25
N LEU A 74 2.64 -16.27 -1.89
CA LEU A 74 3.18 -15.30 -2.84
C LEU A 74 4.67 -15.53 -3.14
N ALA A 75 5.39 -16.24 -2.28
CA ALA A 75 6.80 -16.55 -2.52
C ALA A 75 6.95 -17.33 -3.83
N GLY A 76 7.74 -16.80 -4.78
CA GLY A 76 7.97 -17.43 -6.08
C GLY A 76 6.79 -17.42 -7.06
N LYS A 77 5.67 -16.75 -6.75
CA LYS A 77 4.58 -16.58 -7.73
C LYS A 77 4.96 -15.56 -8.81
N VAL A 78 4.80 -15.99 -10.06
CA VAL A 78 4.97 -15.12 -11.23
C VAL A 78 3.61 -14.70 -11.84
N SER A 79 2.51 -15.37 -11.46
CA SER A 79 1.19 -15.11 -12.08
C SER A 79 0.52 -13.86 -11.52
N ARG A 80 0.00 -13.03 -12.42
CA ARG A 80 -0.75 -11.80 -12.13
C ARG A 80 -2.21 -11.94 -12.65
N PRO A 81 -3.18 -11.24 -12.05
CA PRO A 81 -3.04 -10.30 -10.94
C PRO A 81 -2.97 -10.98 -9.56
N ILE A 82 -2.37 -10.30 -8.60
CA ILE A 82 -2.25 -10.76 -7.21
C ILE A 82 -3.40 -10.18 -6.38
N VAL A 83 -4.03 -11.03 -5.55
CA VAL A 83 -4.94 -10.54 -4.51
C VAL A 83 -4.11 -10.26 -3.26
N CYS A 84 -4.28 -9.07 -2.68
CA CYS A 84 -3.62 -8.65 -1.46
C CYS A 84 -3.93 -9.63 -0.32
N PRO A 85 -2.91 -10.20 0.36
CA PRO A 85 -3.12 -11.10 1.50
C PRO A 85 -3.86 -10.47 2.67
N MET A 86 -3.75 -9.15 2.82
CA MET A 86 -4.38 -8.40 3.92
C MET A 86 -5.79 -7.92 3.58
N LEU A 87 -6.36 -8.35 2.44
CA LEU A 87 -7.73 -7.99 2.08
C LEU A 87 -8.73 -8.88 2.83
N ASP A 88 -9.59 -8.26 3.64
CA ASP A 88 -10.85 -8.86 4.04
C ASP A 88 -11.76 -8.92 2.81
N ARG A 89 -11.84 -10.09 2.18
CA ARG A 89 -12.59 -10.29 0.94
C ARG A 89 -14.10 -10.16 1.14
N ALA A 90 -14.59 -10.40 2.36
CA ALA A 90 -16.01 -10.34 2.70
C ALA A 90 -16.46 -8.88 2.87
N ASN A 91 -15.65 -8.06 3.55
CA ASN A 91 -15.99 -6.67 3.84
C ASN A 91 -15.36 -5.66 2.87
N GLY A 92 -14.44 -6.09 2.00
CA GLY A 92 -13.74 -5.21 1.06
C GLY A 92 -12.81 -4.20 1.76
N ALA A 93 -12.25 -4.56 2.90
CA ALA A 93 -11.42 -3.67 3.71
C ALA A 93 -10.03 -4.27 3.97
N CYS A 94 -9.02 -3.42 4.14
CA CYS A 94 -7.70 -3.88 4.55
C CYS A 94 -7.71 -4.19 6.05
N LEU A 95 -7.27 -5.39 6.42
CA LEU A 95 -7.15 -5.85 7.81
C LEU A 95 -6.15 -5.02 8.63
N VAL A 96 -5.16 -4.42 7.95
CA VAL A 96 -4.09 -3.61 8.55
C VAL A 96 -4.08 -2.19 7.99
N TYR A 97 -5.26 -1.61 7.74
CA TYR A 97 -5.39 -0.34 7.02
C TYR A 97 -4.55 0.79 7.64
N VAL A 98 -4.43 0.84 8.97
CA VAL A 98 -3.66 1.85 9.69
C VAL A 98 -2.15 1.66 9.51
N GLN A 99 -1.68 0.43 9.38
CA GLN A 99 -0.27 0.03 9.21
C GLN A 99 0.12 -0.19 7.73
N ARG A 100 -0.75 0.22 6.78
CA ARG A 100 -0.50 0.03 5.35
C ARG A 100 0.86 0.65 4.94
N PRO A 101 1.65 -0.04 4.09
CA PRO A 101 2.92 0.49 3.58
C PRO A 101 2.73 1.76 2.74
N VAL A 102 3.83 2.48 2.52
CA VAL A 102 3.86 3.72 1.73
C VAL A 102 3.29 3.52 0.34
N ALA A 103 3.63 2.41 -0.34
CA ALA A 103 3.08 2.07 -1.65
C ALA A 103 1.54 2.11 -1.66
N CYS A 104 0.88 1.59 -0.63
CA CYS A 104 -0.57 1.62 -0.51
C CYS A 104 -1.12 2.99 -0.09
N ARG A 105 -0.35 3.83 0.60
CA ARG A 105 -0.76 5.19 0.97
C ARG A 105 -0.71 6.17 -0.19
N THR A 106 0.26 5.98 -1.08
CA THR A 106 0.47 6.85 -2.25
C THR A 106 -0.36 6.41 -3.45
N PHE A 107 -0.71 5.12 -3.53
CA PHE A 107 -1.54 4.61 -4.62
C PHE A 107 -2.90 5.30 -4.62
N GLY A 108 -3.32 5.77 -5.78
CA GLY A 108 -4.52 6.58 -5.94
C GLY A 108 -4.33 8.06 -5.67
N PHE A 109 -3.12 8.56 -5.39
CA PHE A 109 -2.89 9.97 -5.02
C PHE A 109 -1.60 10.58 -5.59
N TYR A 110 -0.70 9.74 -6.11
CA TYR A 110 0.63 10.15 -6.59
C TYR A 110 0.82 9.78 -8.05
N VAL A 111 1.65 10.55 -8.72
CA VAL A 111 2.14 10.29 -10.08
C VAL A 111 3.66 10.25 -10.07
N GLN A 112 4.23 9.56 -11.04
CA GLN A 112 5.67 9.48 -11.23
C GLN A 112 5.99 9.76 -12.69
N ARG A 113 6.61 10.91 -12.97
CA ARG A 113 6.81 11.41 -14.33
C ARG A 113 5.46 11.42 -15.08
N ASP A 114 5.30 10.56 -16.08
CA ASP A 114 4.10 10.41 -16.90
C ASP A 114 3.25 9.18 -16.52
N LEU A 115 3.61 8.49 -15.43
CA LEU A 115 2.91 7.30 -14.94
C LEU A 115 2.01 7.62 -13.74
N GLY A 116 0.73 7.32 -13.89
CA GLY A 116 -0.23 7.35 -12.80
C GLY A 116 -0.10 6.12 -11.90
N LEU A 117 0.03 6.33 -10.58
CA LEU A 117 0.04 5.24 -9.60
C LEU A 117 -1.37 5.03 -9.05
N TYR A 118 -2.30 4.62 -9.90
CA TYR A 118 -3.71 4.50 -9.55
C TYR A 118 -4.45 3.44 -10.37
N CYS A 119 -5.68 3.11 -9.98
CA CYS A 119 -6.50 2.12 -10.68
C CYS A 119 -7.09 2.66 -12.00
N LYS A 120 -7.66 1.76 -12.81
CA LYS A 120 -8.32 2.09 -14.08
C LYS A 120 -9.46 3.10 -13.93
N ASP A 121 -10.16 3.11 -12.78
CA ASP A 121 -11.24 4.07 -12.54
C ASP A 121 -10.71 5.51 -12.42
N ILE A 122 -9.58 5.70 -11.72
CA ILE A 122 -8.92 7.00 -11.62
C ILE A 122 -8.29 7.37 -12.97
N GLU A 123 -7.68 6.41 -13.66
CA GLU A 123 -7.11 6.64 -15.00
C GLU A 123 -8.15 7.15 -16.01
N SER A 124 -9.36 6.58 -16.01
CA SER A 124 -10.46 7.07 -16.83
C SER A 124 -10.78 8.54 -16.51
N ARG A 125 -10.91 8.87 -15.22
CA ARG A 125 -11.20 10.25 -14.80
C ARG A 125 -10.09 11.25 -15.13
N VAL A 126 -8.83 10.82 -15.12
CA VAL A 126 -7.71 11.64 -15.62
C VAL A 126 -7.84 11.88 -17.12
N THR A 127 -8.08 10.81 -17.88
CA THR A 127 -8.21 10.86 -19.34
C THR A 127 -9.38 11.74 -19.78
N ASP A 128 -10.49 11.67 -19.06
CA ASP A 128 -11.70 12.47 -19.32
C ASP A 128 -11.58 13.92 -18.83
N GLY A 129 -10.42 14.32 -18.27
CA GLY A 129 -10.15 15.67 -17.77
C GLY A 129 -10.83 16.00 -16.44
N ALA A 130 -11.58 15.07 -15.84
CA ALA A 130 -12.29 15.29 -14.58
C ALA A 130 -11.35 15.57 -13.39
N LEU A 131 -10.07 15.20 -13.51
CA LEU A 131 -9.04 15.43 -12.49
C LEU A 131 -7.97 16.45 -12.93
N ALA A 132 -8.25 17.30 -13.92
CA ALA A 132 -7.28 18.27 -14.44
C ALA A 132 -6.73 19.24 -13.37
N GLU A 133 -7.57 19.64 -12.42
CA GLU A 133 -7.20 20.56 -11.34
C GLU A 133 -6.57 19.86 -10.12
N VAL A 134 -6.40 18.54 -10.16
CA VAL A 134 -5.81 17.79 -9.04
C VAL A 134 -4.31 18.02 -9.00
N VAL A 135 -3.84 18.54 -7.86
CA VAL A 135 -2.41 18.63 -7.56
C VAL A 135 -1.95 17.31 -6.94
N TRP A 136 -1.48 16.41 -7.80
CA TRP A 136 -0.95 15.10 -7.45
C TRP A 136 0.28 15.17 -6.53
N GLY A 137 0.47 14.13 -5.72
CA GLY A 137 1.75 13.90 -5.06
C GLY A 137 2.83 13.48 -6.06
N ASN A 138 4.09 13.82 -5.77
CA ASN A 138 5.24 13.42 -6.58
C ASN A 138 5.89 12.17 -5.99
N HIS A 139 5.78 11.03 -6.68
CA HIS A 139 6.32 9.77 -6.16
C HIS A 139 7.85 9.70 -6.17
N ASP A 140 8.55 10.46 -7.02
CA ASP A 140 10.02 10.47 -7.04
C ASP A 140 10.60 10.95 -5.70
N ILE A 141 9.89 11.87 -5.02
CA ILE A 141 10.26 12.34 -3.67
C ILE A 141 10.06 11.22 -2.63
N ILE A 142 8.98 10.45 -2.79
CA ILE A 142 8.66 9.32 -1.90
C ILE A 142 9.72 8.24 -2.03
N ASP A 143 10.04 7.83 -3.25
CA ASP A 143 11.09 6.86 -3.54
C ASP A 143 12.44 7.29 -2.96
N SER A 144 12.79 8.57 -3.07
CA SER A 144 14.03 9.09 -2.47
C SER A 144 14.03 8.95 -0.96
N ARG A 145 12.93 9.30 -0.29
CA ARG A 145 12.83 9.21 1.16
C ARG A 145 12.82 7.75 1.64
N LEU A 146 12.16 6.84 0.91
CA LEU A 146 12.21 5.42 1.22
C LEU A 146 13.63 4.85 1.09
N ARG A 147 14.41 5.27 0.08
CA ARG A 147 15.83 4.88 -0.03
C ARG A 147 16.66 5.36 1.15
N ASP A 148 16.36 6.53 1.69
CA ASP A 148 17.06 7.07 2.86
C ASP A 148 16.76 6.28 4.16
N LEU A 149 15.65 5.52 4.20
CA LEU A 149 15.28 4.64 5.33
C LEU A 149 16.01 3.29 5.29
N GLY A 150 16.63 2.93 4.17
CA GLY A 150 17.46 1.73 4.04
C GLY A 150 16.96 0.72 3.02
N GLU A 151 17.35 -0.54 3.21
CA GLU A 151 17.08 -1.61 2.26
C GLU A 151 15.59 -2.02 2.25
N THR A 152 15.11 -2.37 1.06
CA THR A 152 13.77 -2.92 0.84
C THR A 152 13.85 -4.39 0.48
N ASN A 153 12.94 -5.21 1.01
CA ASN A 153 12.74 -6.60 0.58
C ASN A 153 11.27 -6.83 0.20
N ASP A 154 11.00 -7.94 -0.49
CA ASP A 154 9.63 -8.33 -0.82
C ASP A 154 8.90 -8.83 0.44
N LEU A 155 7.59 -8.59 0.52
CA LEU A 155 6.76 -8.98 1.67
C LEU A 155 6.95 -10.46 2.10
N PRO A 156 6.99 -11.47 1.19
CA PRO A 156 7.18 -12.86 1.59
C PRO A 156 8.55 -13.13 2.21
N GLU A 157 9.59 -12.39 1.81
CA GLU A 157 10.94 -12.54 2.37
C GLU A 157 11.00 -12.02 3.80
N TRP A 158 10.44 -10.84 4.04
CA TRP A 158 10.29 -10.30 5.40
C TRP A 158 9.48 -11.24 6.29
N PHE A 159 8.37 -11.74 5.78
CA PHE A 159 7.50 -12.66 6.52
C PHE A 159 8.21 -13.97 6.90
N ALA A 160 8.99 -14.55 5.97
CA ALA A 160 9.76 -15.77 6.24
C ALA A 160 10.80 -15.56 7.35
N ARG A 161 11.52 -14.42 7.34
CA ARG A 161 12.49 -14.06 8.39
C ARG A 161 11.81 -13.92 9.76
N TRP A 162 10.62 -13.32 9.81
CA TRP A 162 9.87 -13.16 11.05
C TRP A 162 9.38 -14.50 11.62
N LYS A 163 8.84 -15.38 10.78
CA LYS A 163 8.39 -16.72 11.21
C LYS A 163 9.54 -17.55 11.78
N GLY A 164 10.71 -17.54 11.13
CA GLY A 164 11.89 -18.24 11.60
C GLY A 164 12.52 -17.66 12.89
N ALA A 165 12.13 -16.46 13.30
CA ALA A 165 12.58 -15.84 14.55
C ALA A 165 11.65 -16.15 15.75
N ILE A 166 10.43 -16.63 15.48
CA ILE A 166 9.42 -16.96 16.52
C ILE A 166 9.34 -18.47 16.78
N GLU A 167 9.87 -19.30 15.87
CA GLU A 167 10.03 -20.76 16.01
C GLU A 167 11.30 -21.12 16.79
#